data_AF-A0A6L3EJG4-F1
#
_entry.id   AF-A0A6L3EJG4-F1
#
_cell.length_a   1.000
_cell.length_b   1.000
_cell.length_c   1.000
_cell.angle_alpha   90.00
_cell.angle_beta   90.00
_cell.angle_gamma   90.00
#
_symmetry.space_group_name_H-M   'P 1'
#
loop_
_entity.id
_entity.type
_entity.pdbx_description
1 polymer ?
#
loop_
_entity_poly.entity_id
_entity_poly.type
_entity_poly.pdbx_seq_one_letter_code
_entity_poly.pdbx_strand_id
1 'polypeptide(L)'
;RMEWDKPAPTMTTQCYGYGYGRFVHPEQDRAISLREAAIFQGFPKGYKFVPPSKDVEFTPVGRLIGNAVPVDLAKAIGLSIRKHLRQIGSNAKGSKKRPKAA
;
A
#
# COMPACT_ATOMS: atom_id res chain seq x y z
N ARG A 1 5.54 19.87 11.58
CA ARG A 1 6.34 19.64 10.35
C ARG A 1 6.96 18.25 10.43
N MET A 2 7.22 17.62 9.29
CA MET A 2 7.96 16.35 9.17
C MET A 2 9.46 16.62 9.21
N GLU A 3 10.26 15.58 9.48
CA GLU A 3 11.72 15.67 9.57
C GLU A 3 12.32 14.60 8.65
N TRP A 4 13.44 14.89 7.98
CA TRP A 4 14.05 14.00 7.00
C TRP A 4 14.50 12.66 7.61
N ASP A 5 15.08 12.71 8.81
CA ASP A 5 15.67 11.55 9.49
C ASP A 5 14.70 10.81 10.42
N LYS A 6 13.40 11.13 10.37
CA LYS A 6 12.37 10.48 11.18
C LYS A 6 11.32 9.80 10.33
N PRO A 7 10.71 8.71 10.81
CA PRO A 7 9.57 8.10 10.13
C PRO A 7 8.44 9.10 9.92
N ALA A 8 7.77 8.99 8.77
CA ALA A 8 6.56 9.75 8.52
C ALA A 8 5.43 9.33 9.48
N PRO A 9 4.51 10.25 9.83
CA PRO A 9 3.28 9.87 10.50
C PRO A 9 2.46 8.91 9.64
N THR A 10 1.47 8.24 10.23
CA THR A 10 0.51 7.43 9.47
C THR A 10 -0.20 8.29 8.43
N MET A 11 -0.11 7.92 7.15
CA MET A 11 -0.78 8.62 6.06
C MET A 11 -2.30 8.49 6.21
N THR A 12 -2.98 9.58 6.54
CA THR A 12 -4.45 9.64 6.65
C THR A 12 -5.08 10.16 5.36
N THR A 13 -6.41 10.13 5.29
CA THR A 13 -7.19 10.55 4.10
C THR A 13 -7.05 12.04 3.75
N GLN A 14 -6.54 12.85 4.68
CA GLN A 14 -6.39 14.31 4.54
C GLN A 14 -4.96 14.78 4.87
N CYS A 15 -3.97 13.91 4.69
CA CYS A 15 -2.56 14.24 4.93
C CYS A 15 -1.99 15.38 4.06
N TYR A 16 -2.74 15.86 3.07
CA TYR A 16 -2.41 17.01 2.23
C TYR A 16 -2.85 18.37 2.82
N GLY A 17 -3.40 18.40 4.04
CA GLY A 17 -3.83 19.65 4.71
C GLY A 17 -3.08 19.93 6.01
N TYR A 18 -2.93 21.23 6.34
CA TYR A 18 -2.20 21.71 7.52
C TYR A 18 -2.83 21.34 8.87
N GLY A 19 -4.17 21.21 8.92
CA GLY A 19 -4.91 20.99 10.17
C GLY A 19 -5.03 19.53 10.60
N TYR A 20 -4.54 18.58 9.80
CA TYR A 20 -4.82 17.15 10.01
C TYR A 20 -3.69 16.38 10.69
N GLY A 21 -2.63 17.06 11.13
CA GLY A 21 -1.52 16.46 11.85
C GLY A 21 -0.16 16.99 11.39
N ARG A 22 0.90 16.21 11.66
CA ARG A 22 2.29 16.59 11.34
C ARG A 22 2.67 16.28 9.89
N PHE A 23 1.91 16.81 8.93
CA PHE A 23 2.12 16.54 7.49
C PHE A 23 2.75 17.70 6.70
N VAL A 24 3.31 18.70 7.40
CA VAL A 24 4.02 19.82 6.74
C VAL A 24 5.37 19.34 6.22
N HIS A 25 5.71 19.63 4.96
CA HIS A 25 6.96 19.25 4.30
C HIS A 25 8.18 19.69 5.13
N PRO A 26 9.29 18.91 5.19
CA PRO A 26 10.44 19.25 6.04
C PRO A 26 11.06 20.62 5.75
N GLU A 27 11.04 21.06 4.50
CA GLU A 27 11.68 22.32 4.07
C GLU A 27 10.73 23.36 3.47
N GLN A 28 9.62 22.94 2.87
CA GLN A 28 8.76 23.82 2.07
C GLN A 28 7.56 24.24 2.91
N ASP A 29 7.09 25.47 2.76
CA ASP A 29 5.93 25.99 3.51
C ASP A 29 4.61 25.48 2.90
N ARG A 30 4.46 24.15 2.88
CA ARG A 30 3.29 23.42 2.42
C ARG A 30 3.11 22.10 3.15
N ALA A 31 1.89 21.58 3.14
CA ALA A 31 1.66 20.17 3.43
C ALA A 31 2.31 19.27 2.35
N ILE A 32 2.53 18.00 2.67
CA ILE A 32 2.94 17.02 1.67
C ILE A 32 1.88 16.93 0.56
N SER A 33 2.34 16.73 -0.66
CA SER A 33 1.51 16.50 -1.82
C SER A 33 0.89 15.11 -1.77
N LEU A 34 -0.18 14.90 -2.54
CA LEU A 34 -0.76 13.57 -2.76
C LEU A 34 0.30 12.57 -3.29
N ARG A 35 1.24 13.04 -4.11
CA ARG A 35 2.29 12.17 -4.65
C ARG A 35 3.29 11.74 -3.57
N GLU A 36 3.71 12.66 -2.69
CA GLU A 36 4.58 12.33 -1.56
C GLU A 36 3.88 11.35 -0.60
N ALA A 37 2.59 11.57 -0.30
CA ALA A 37 1.79 10.65 0.51
C ALA A 37 1.70 9.24 -0.12
N ALA A 38 1.53 9.17 -1.45
CA ALA A 38 1.51 7.89 -2.17
C ALA A 38 2.87 7.17 -2.12
N ILE A 39 3.99 7.90 -2.13
CA ILE A 39 5.33 7.32 -1.98
C ILE A 39 5.50 6.72 -0.59
N PHE A 40 5.02 7.38 0.47
CA PHE A 40 5.04 6.81 1.82
C PHE A 40 4.24 5.51 1.94
N GLN A 41 3.16 5.36 1.16
CA GLN A 41 2.38 4.12 1.07
C GLN A 41 3.03 3.04 0.16
N GLY A 42 4.20 3.32 -0.43
CA GLY A 42 4.91 2.37 -1.29
C GLY A 42 4.33 2.25 -2.71
N PHE A 43 3.48 3.19 -3.15
CA PHE A 43 2.99 3.17 -4.52
C PHE A 43 4.11 3.44 -5.53
N PRO A 44 4.16 2.69 -6.65
CA PRO A 44 5.07 3.00 -7.74
C PRO A 44 4.88 4.43 -8.27
N LYS A 45 5.97 5.09 -8.70
CA LYS A 45 5.92 6.47 -9.22
C LYS A 45 4.88 6.69 -10.32
N GLY A 46 4.67 5.68 -11.17
CA GLY A 46 3.71 5.70 -12.29
C GLY A 46 2.28 5.29 -11.94
N TYR A 47 1.96 5.00 -10.67
CA TYR A 47 0.60 4.59 -10.28
C TYR A 47 -0.40 5.75 -10.49
N LYS A 48 -1.48 5.44 -11.21
CA LYS A 48 -2.55 6.39 -11.57
C LYS A 48 -3.77 6.15 -10.69
N PHE A 49 -4.10 7.12 -9.85
CA PHE A 49 -5.29 7.08 -8.98
C PHE A 49 -6.55 7.57 -9.68
N VAL A 50 -6.40 8.30 -10.79
CA VAL A 50 -7.48 8.94 -11.53
C VAL A 50 -7.40 8.48 -12.99
N PRO A 51 -8.53 8.14 -13.64
CA PRO A 51 -8.57 7.85 -15.07
C PRO A 51 -8.07 9.03 -15.90
N PRO A 52 -7.49 8.81 -17.11
CA PRO A 52 -6.99 9.89 -17.96
C PRO A 52 -8.03 10.94 -18.38
N SER A 53 -9.31 10.58 -18.37
CA SER A 53 -10.43 11.43 -18.78
C SER A 53 -11.03 12.29 -17.65
N LYS A 54 -10.44 12.24 -16.44
CA LYS A 54 -10.96 12.95 -15.26
C LYS A 54 -9.88 13.84 -14.65
N ASP A 55 -10.31 14.96 -14.12
CA ASP A 55 -9.45 15.87 -13.37
C ASP A 55 -9.05 15.28 -12.01
N VAL A 56 -7.88 15.72 -11.52
CA VAL A 56 -7.36 15.29 -10.23
C VAL A 56 -8.00 16.10 -9.11
N GLU A 57 -8.85 15.46 -8.33
CA GLU A 57 -9.43 16.03 -7.12
C GLU A 57 -8.69 15.55 -5.86
N PHE A 58 -8.40 16.47 -4.95
CA PHE A 58 -7.63 16.16 -3.73
C PHE A 58 -8.36 15.22 -2.78
N THR A 59 -9.65 15.48 -2.52
CA THR A 59 -10.43 14.71 -1.54
C THR A 59 -10.56 13.23 -1.92
N PRO A 60 -10.97 12.87 -3.16
CA PRO A 60 -11.06 11.48 -3.56
C PRO A 60 -9.70 10.77 -3.58
N VAL A 61 -8.68 11.42 -4.14
CA VAL A 61 -7.34 10.82 -4.26
C VAL A 61 -6.68 10.65 -2.89
N GLY A 62 -6.79 11.64 -2.02
CA GLY A 62 -6.30 11.56 -0.65
C GLY A 62 -6.98 10.45 0.14
N ARG A 63 -8.30 10.24 -0.04
CA ARG A 63 -9.02 9.12 0.56
C ARG A 63 -8.50 7.76 0.05
N LEU A 64 -8.24 7.63 -1.24
CA LEU A 64 -7.66 6.41 -1.81
C LEU A 64 -6.28 6.10 -1.23
N ILE A 65 -5.42 7.12 -1.10
CA ILE A 65 -4.06 6.97 -0.54
C ILE A 65 -4.12 6.65 0.95
N GLY A 66 -4.90 7.40 1.73
CA GLY A 66 -4.97 7.26 3.19
C GLY A 66 -5.59 5.94 3.64
N ASN A 67 -6.58 5.43 2.90
CA ASN A 67 -7.21 4.14 3.22
C ASN A 67 -6.44 2.93 2.66
N ALA A 68 -5.42 3.15 1.82
CA ALA A 68 -4.65 2.06 1.25
C ALA A 68 -3.80 1.36 2.32
N VAL A 69 -3.62 0.06 2.12
CA VAL A 69 -2.59 -0.71 2.82
C VAL A 69 -1.26 -0.45 2.11
N PRO A 70 -0.14 -0.24 2.85
CA PRO A 70 1.17 -0.08 2.23
C PRO A 70 1.49 -1.24 1.27
N VAL A 71 1.97 -0.91 0.07
CA VAL A 71 2.12 -1.88 -1.03
C VAL A 71 3.06 -3.03 -0.64
N ASP A 72 4.18 -2.73 0.01
CA ASP A 72 5.16 -3.74 0.42
C ASP A 72 4.62 -4.68 1.51
N LEU A 73 3.78 -4.16 2.41
CA LEU A 73 3.09 -4.98 3.41
C LEU A 73 2.11 -5.94 2.73
N ALA A 74 1.27 -5.44 1.83
CA ALA A 74 0.34 -6.26 1.06
C ALA A 74 1.06 -7.34 0.24
N LYS A 75 2.20 -6.99 -0.37
CA LYS A 75 3.06 -7.92 -1.11
C LYS A 75 3.61 -9.02 -0.19
N ALA A 76 4.13 -8.68 0.98
CA ALA A 76 4.66 -9.67 1.93
C ALA A 76 3.57 -10.67 2.38
N ILE A 77 2.38 -10.17 2.70
CA ILE A 77 1.22 -11.00 3.04
C ILE A 77 0.84 -11.92 1.87
N GLY A 78 0.74 -11.38 0.65
CA GLY A 78 0.42 -12.16 -0.54
C GLY A 78 1.43 -13.26 -0.85
N LEU A 79 2.72 -12.99 -0.65
CA LEU A 79 3.79 -13.99 -0.78
C LEU A 79 3.65 -15.11 0.26
N SER A 80 3.31 -14.77 1.50
CA SER A 80 3.06 -15.73 2.57
C SER A 80 1.89 -16.66 2.24
N ILE A 81 0.76 -16.10 1.81
CA ILE A 81 -0.42 -16.86 1.38
C ILE A 81 -0.06 -17.78 0.20
N ARG A 82 0.63 -17.25 -0.81
CA ARG A 82 1.06 -18.03 -1.99
C ARG A 82 1.97 -19.20 -1.59
N LYS A 83 2.88 -18.99 -0.64
CA LYS A 83 3.76 -20.06 -0.11
C LYS A 83 2.93 -21.16 0.54
N HIS A 84 1.97 -20.79 1.38
CA HIS A 84 1.08 -21.74 2.05
C HIS A 84 0.25 -22.57 1.04
N LEU A 85 -0.34 -21.92 0.04
CA LEU A 85 -1.12 -22.61 -1.00
C LEU A 85 -0.26 -23.60 -1.82
N ARG A 86 1.00 -23.27 -2.11
CA ARG A 86 1.93 -24.19 -2.79
C ARG A 86 2.26 -25.42 -1.95
N GLN A 87 2.38 -25.27 -0.63
CA GLN A 87 2.65 -26.39 0.28
C GLN A 87 1.45 -27.34 0.33
N ILE A 88 0.22 -26.81 0.46
CA ILE A 88 -1.01 -27.62 0.41
C ILE A 88 -1.15 -28.34 -0.94
N GLY A 89 -0.96 -27.62 -2.05
CA GLY A 89 -1.07 -28.21 -3.39
C GLY A 89 -0.02 -29.29 -3.69
N SER A 90 1.15 -29.22 -3.05
CA SER A 90 2.18 -30.26 -3.15
C SER A 90 1.85 -31.48 -2.28
N ASN A 91 1.34 -31.26 -1.06
CA ASN A 91 0.91 -32.35 -0.16
C ASN A 91 -0.31 -33.10 -0.72
N ALA A 92 -1.23 -32.42 -1.41
CA ALA A 92 -2.38 -33.06 -2.06
C ALA A 92 -2.01 -33.98 -3.24
N LYS A 93 -0.85 -33.75 -3.89
CA LYS A 93 -0.35 -34.61 -4.97
C LYS A 93 0.38 -35.86 -4.45
N GLY A 94 0.80 -35.87 -3.18
CA GLY A 94 1.49 -37.01 -2.54
C GLY A 94 0.59 -38.10 -1.97
N SER A 95 -0.72 -37.86 -1.80
CA SER A 95 -1.65 -38.81 -1.14
C SER A 95 -2.37 -39.79 -2.08
N LYS A 96 -2.06 -39.82 -3.38
CA LYS A 96 -2.69 -40.74 -4.36
C LYS A 96 -2.03 -42.14 -4.44
N LYS A 97 -1.59 -42.74 -3.32
CA LYS A 97 -1.35 -44.20 -3.26
C LYS A 97 -2.47 -44.87 -2.47
N ARG A 98 -3.57 -45.19 -3.15
CA ARG A 98 -4.50 -46.21 -2.64
C ARG A 98 -3.80 -47.57 -2.74
N PRO A 99 -3.70 -48.36 -1.66
CA PRO A 99 -3.20 -49.73 -1.76
C PRO A 99 -4.14 -50.55 -2.64
N LYS A 100 -3.57 -51.34 -3.57
CA LYS A 100 -4.34 -52.37 -4.30
C LYS A 100 -4.74 -53.44 -3.27
N ALA A 101 -6.04 -53.68 -3.14
CA ALA A 101 -6.56 -54.83 -2.42
C ALA A 101 -6.07 -56.11 -3.12
N ALA A 102 -5.59 -57.05 -2.31
CA ALA A 102 -5.08 -58.37 -2.70
C ALA A 102 -6.21 -59.30 -3.15
#